data_AF-A0A835SFE1-F1
#
_entry.id   AF-A0A835SFE1-F1
#
_cell.length_a   1.000
_cell.length_b   1.000
_cell.length_c   1.000
_cell.angle_alpha   90.00
_cell.angle_beta   90.00
_cell.angle_gamma   90.00
#
_symmetry.space_group_name_H-M   'P 1'
#
loop_
_entity.id
_entity.type
_entity.pdbx_description
1 polymer ?
#
loop_
_entity_poly.entity_id
_entity_poly.type
_entity_poly.pdbx_seq_one_letter_code
_entity_poly.pdbx_strand_id
1 'polypeptide(L)'
;MQELTSTLEELKTVVPALRLMVKLQVAQFAYYAASSKAPSTSTKSSHFKARLQAFYGNTPAQDQLRCMLLNVKLPMALVAARYLYSLSPVQVLLVSLHTGFAAAGWEPYLYSLLGFSNIHDPRNGLLLFAPLAYAFADSRICFYYVEEAGEPKFRLELLDRSLTDVKLWDYAERRHLRNRHEEQQIDSYAANVTFGELQGKALVFEDASCRPFKRCLRFQATQAVRRAKEQRWLPADWTPSGALSCSPGHAQERLDAWLTFADEASIPDLDSEFE
;
A
#
# COMPACT_ATOMS: atom_id res chain seq x y z
N MET A 1 -7.56 -37.21 -21.08
CA MET A 1 -7.87 -36.19 -22.12
C MET A 1 -8.85 -35.15 -21.63
N GLN A 2 -9.97 -35.53 -21.00
CA GLN A 2 -11.03 -34.61 -20.55
C GLN A 2 -10.57 -33.56 -19.52
N GLU A 3 -9.68 -33.93 -18.59
CA GLU A 3 -9.09 -32.97 -17.63
C GLU A 3 -8.20 -31.92 -18.30
N LEU A 4 -7.47 -32.30 -19.35
CA LEU A 4 -6.53 -31.43 -20.07
C LEU A 4 -7.28 -30.40 -20.90
N THR A 5 -8.44 -30.77 -21.45
CA THR A 5 -9.35 -29.85 -22.14
C THR A 5 -10.02 -28.89 -21.17
N SER A 6 -10.38 -29.34 -19.97
CA SER A 6 -10.94 -28.49 -18.90
C SER A 6 -9.94 -27.42 -18.44
N THR A 7 -8.68 -27.81 -18.20
CA THR A 7 -7.62 -26.87 -17.82
C THR A 7 -7.28 -25.87 -18.94
N LEU A 8 -7.34 -26.31 -20.19
CA LEU A 8 -7.09 -25.44 -21.34
C LEU A 8 -8.21 -24.39 -21.52
N GLU A 9 -9.47 -24.75 -21.26
CA GLU A 9 -10.60 -23.81 -21.30
C GLU A 9 -10.60 -22.85 -20.10
N GLU A 10 -10.19 -23.31 -18.91
CA GLU A 10 -9.93 -22.43 -17.76
C GLU A 10 -8.79 -21.45 -18.05
N LEU A 11 -7.69 -21.89 -18.68
CA LEU A 11 -6.60 -20.99 -19.08
C LEU A 11 -7.03 -19.97 -20.14
N LYS A 12 -7.86 -20.37 -21.12
CA LYS A 12 -8.38 -19.45 -22.14
C LYS A 12 -9.27 -18.35 -21.58
N THR A 13 -9.95 -18.59 -20.46
CA THR A 13 -10.78 -17.58 -19.79
C THR A 13 -9.94 -16.68 -18.85
N VAL A 14 -8.89 -17.21 -18.25
CA VAL A 14 -8.03 -16.49 -17.29
C VAL A 14 -6.96 -15.62 -17.97
N VAL A 15 -6.43 -16.03 -19.13
CA VAL A 15 -5.34 -15.31 -19.83
C VAL A 15 -5.74 -13.91 -20.33
N PRO A 16 -6.93 -13.67 -20.92
CA PRO A 16 -7.38 -12.33 -21.31
C PRO A 16 -7.59 -11.43 -20.10
N ALA A 17 -8.10 -11.97 -18.99
CA ALA A 17 -8.28 -11.22 -17.74
C ALA A 17 -6.94 -10.87 -17.08
N LEU A 18 -5.96 -11.78 -17.10
CA LEU A 18 -4.57 -11.50 -16.71
C LEU A 18 -3.94 -10.42 -17.60
N ARG A 19 -4.10 -10.51 -18.93
CA ARG A 19 -3.66 -9.47 -19.88
C ARG A 19 -4.28 -8.12 -19.60
N LEU A 20 -5.59 -8.09 -19.30
CA LEU A 20 -6.29 -6.85 -18.98
C LEU A 20 -5.86 -6.30 -17.62
N MET A 21 -5.74 -7.13 -16.59
CA MET A 21 -5.21 -6.70 -15.29
C MET A 21 -3.81 -6.13 -15.44
N VAL A 22 -2.98 -6.74 -16.28
CA VAL A 22 -1.63 -6.30 -16.57
C VAL A 22 -1.63 -4.97 -17.34
N LYS A 23 -2.47 -4.81 -18.37
CA LYS A 23 -2.65 -3.52 -19.08
C LYS A 23 -3.18 -2.42 -18.16
N LEU A 24 -4.13 -2.77 -17.28
CA LEU A 24 -4.64 -1.87 -16.25
C LEU A 24 -3.57 -1.54 -15.20
N GLN A 25 -2.70 -2.49 -14.87
CA GLN A 25 -1.59 -2.30 -13.93
C GLN A 25 -0.49 -1.42 -14.50
N VAL A 26 -0.08 -1.62 -15.75
CA VAL A 26 0.92 -0.77 -16.41
C VAL A 26 0.38 0.66 -16.58
N ALA A 27 -0.88 0.82 -16.99
CA ALA A 27 -1.50 2.14 -17.16
C ALA A 27 -1.88 2.85 -15.84
N GLN A 28 -2.07 2.13 -14.72
CA GLN A 28 -2.47 2.70 -13.42
C GLN A 28 -1.43 2.57 -12.32
N PHE A 29 -0.24 2.02 -12.61
CA PHE A 29 0.97 2.28 -11.81
C PHE A 29 1.63 3.63 -12.11
N ALA A 30 0.93 4.51 -12.83
CA ALA A 30 0.81 5.90 -12.38
C ALA A 30 0.11 5.92 -11.00
N TYR A 31 0.84 5.41 -10.01
CA TYR A 31 0.55 5.42 -8.60
C TYR A 31 -0.18 6.71 -8.24
N TYR A 32 -1.38 6.59 -7.66
CA TYR A 32 -2.14 7.73 -7.14
C TYR A 32 -1.38 8.38 -5.96
N ALA A 33 -0.33 9.13 -6.27
CA ALA A 33 0.07 10.33 -5.52
C ALA A 33 -1.05 11.40 -5.61
N ALA A 34 -2.00 11.23 -6.53
CA ALA A 34 -3.16 12.12 -6.75
C ALA A 34 -4.39 11.82 -5.88
N SER A 35 -4.27 11.04 -4.80
CA SER A 35 -5.21 11.13 -3.67
C SER A 35 -4.56 11.97 -2.56
N SER A 36 -4.02 13.10 -2.99
CA SER A 36 -3.60 14.23 -2.17
C SER A 36 -4.79 14.95 -1.52
N LYS A 37 -6.03 14.52 -1.79
CA LYS A 37 -7.15 14.90 -0.94
C LYS A 37 -7.05 14.08 0.34
N ALA A 38 -6.65 14.79 1.41
CA ALA A 38 -6.97 14.50 2.81
C ALA A 38 -8.24 13.63 2.91
N PRO A 39 -8.31 12.66 3.85
CA PRO A 39 -9.37 11.66 3.89
C PRO A 39 -10.71 12.35 3.66
N SER A 40 -11.25 12.18 2.46
CA SER A 40 -12.56 12.71 2.16
C SER A 40 -13.51 12.03 3.13
N THR A 41 -14.41 12.86 3.66
CA THR A 41 -15.52 12.59 4.57
C THR A 41 -16.53 11.57 4.02
N SER A 42 -16.11 10.63 3.18
CA SER A 42 -16.92 9.51 2.76
C SER A 42 -17.10 8.55 3.94
N THR A 43 -18.35 8.16 4.18
CA THR A 43 -18.78 7.18 5.20
C THR A 43 -18.02 5.85 5.13
N LYS A 44 -17.41 5.53 3.97
CA LYS A 44 -16.59 4.33 3.77
C LYS A 44 -15.20 4.44 4.41
N SER A 45 -14.59 5.63 4.44
CA SER A 45 -13.26 5.83 5.05
C SER A 45 -13.34 5.79 6.58
N SER A 46 -14.43 6.30 7.16
CA SER A 46 -14.69 6.24 8.60
C SER A 46 -14.96 4.81 9.08
N HIS A 47 -15.76 4.03 8.34
CA HIS A 47 -16.04 2.64 8.67
C HIS A 47 -14.78 1.75 8.61
N PHE A 48 -13.93 1.94 7.59
CA PHE A 48 -12.67 1.20 7.50
C PHE A 48 -11.71 1.56 8.65
N LYS A 49 -11.60 2.85 8.98
CA LYS A 49 -10.79 3.29 10.13
C LYS A 49 -11.27 2.66 11.44
N ALA A 50 -12.58 2.60 11.67
CA ALA A 50 -13.15 1.93 12.84
C ALA A 50 -12.84 0.41 12.87
N ARG A 51 -12.88 -0.27 11.72
CA ARG A 51 -12.48 -1.68 11.63
C ARG A 51 -11.01 -1.90 11.94
N LEU A 52 -10.12 -1.01 11.47
CA LEU A 52 -8.70 -1.06 11.82
C LEU A 52 -8.46 -0.84 13.31
N GLN A 53 -9.19 0.11 13.92
CA GLN A 53 -9.13 0.37 15.35
C GLN A 53 -9.45 -0.89 16.16
N ALA A 54 -10.59 -1.53 15.86
CA ALA A 54 -11.01 -2.75 16.53
C ALA A 54 -10.00 -3.90 16.32
N PHE A 55 -9.54 -4.10 15.07
CA PHE A 55 -8.62 -5.18 14.75
C PHE A 55 -7.26 -5.05 15.44
N TYR A 56 -6.69 -3.84 15.50
CA TYR A 56 -5.37 -3.63 16.10
C TYR A 56 -5.40 -3.33 17.61
N GLY A 57 -6.55 -3.51 18.29
CA GLY A 57 -6.72 -3.18 19.71
C GLY A 57 -6.66 -1.68 20.02
N ASN A 58 -6.63 -0.84 18.98
CA ASN A 58 -6.38 0.59 19.07
C ASN A 58 -7.69 1.36 19.32
N THR A 59 -8.29 1.13 20.49
CA THR A 59 -9.55 1.76 20.89
C THR A 59 -9.34 3.25 21.18
N PRO A 60 -10.17 4.15 20.63
CA PRO A 60 -10.01 5.57 20.84
C PRO A 60 -10.31 5.91 22.31
N ALA A 61 -9.34 6.51 22.98
CA ALA A 61 -9.51 7.09 24.31
C ALA A 61 -9.32 8.60 24.18
N GLN A 62 -10.29 9.39 24.68
CA GLN A 62 -10.22 10.86 24.66
C GLN A 62 -9.97 11.44 23.25
N ASP A 63 -10.61 10.86 22.22
CA ASP A 63 -10.41 11.25 20.80
C ASP A 63 -8.95 11.15 20.32
N GLN A 64 -8.16 10.29 20.96
CA GLN A 64 -6.80 9.97 20.53
C GLN A 64 -6.70 8.55 19.99
N LEU A 65 -5.79 8.36 19.04
CA LEU A 65 -5.52 7.11 18.38
C LEU A 65 -4.01 6.86 18.29
N ARG A 66 -3.57 5.61 18.51
CA ARG A 66 -2.15 5.25 18.43
C ARG A 66 -1.69 5.20 16.97
N CYS A 67 -0.57 5.86 16.66
CA CYS A 67 0.14 5.60 15.40
C CYS A 67 0.95 4.31 15.53
N MET A 68 0.76 3.37 14.61
CA MET A 68 1.43 2.06 14.66
C MET A 68 2.95 2.13 14.51
N LEU A 69 3.49 3.13 13.81
CA LEU A 69 4.94 3.28 13.67
C LEU A 69 5.57 4.05 14.84
N LEU A 70 4.94 5.15 15.25
CA LEU A 70 5.48 5.99 16.31
C LEU A 70 5.26 5.41 17.70
N ASN A 71 4.22 4.57 17.86
CA ASN A 71 3.73 4.01 19.11
C ASN A 71 3.30 5.07 20.14
N VAL A 72 2.80 6.22 19.66
CA VAL A 72 2.27 7.31 20.49
C VAL A 72 0.81 7.58 20.14
N LYS A 73 0.04 8.04 21.12
CA LYS A 73 -1.35 8.47 20.93
C LYS A 73 -1.36 9.89 20.38
N LEU A 74 -2.10 10.10 19.30
CA LEU A 74 -2.25 11.38 18.62
C LEU A 74 -3.73 11.70 18.48
N PRO A 75 -4.13 12.97 18.38
CA PRO A 75 -5.49 13.34 18.01
C PRO A 75 -5.99 12.50 16.83
N MET A 76 -7.20 11.96 16.92
CA MET A 76 -7.72 11.01 15.93
C MET A 76 -7.73 11.61 14.53
N ALA A 77 -7.95 12.93 14.40
CA ALA A 77 -7.86 13.66 13.14
C ALA A 77 -6.48 13.56 12.48
N LEU A 78 -5.41 13.41 13.27
CA LEU A 78 -4.04 13.30 12.78
C LEU A 78 -3.62 11.86 12.45
N VAL A 79 -4.42 10.86 12.79
CA VAL A 79 -4.13 9.46 12.43
C VAL A 79 -4.96 9.04 11.24
N ALA A 80 -4.31 8.70 10.13
CA ALA A 80 -4.96 8.26 8.91
C ALA A 80 -4.98 6.73 8.83
N ALA A 81 -6.13 6.19 8.41
CA ALA A 81 -6.25 4.83 7.93
C ALA A 81 -5.75 4.77 6.49
N ARG A 82 -4.75 3.92 6.22
CA ARG A 82 -4.24 3.71 4.86
C ARG A 82 -4.38 2.26 4.47
N TYR A 83 -4.99 2.05 3.31
CA TYR A 83 -4.99 0.75 2.64
C TYR A 83 -3.59 0.42 2.16
N LEU A 84 -3.20 -0.84 2.26
CA LEU A 84 -1.98 -1.36 1.64
C LEU A 84 -2.20 -1.59 0.13
N TYR A 85 -3.42 -2.03 -0.21
CA TYR A 85 -3.90 -2.20 -1.56
C TYR A 85 -5.29 -1.58 -1.70
N SER A 86 -5.49 -0.74 -2.72
CA SER A 86 -6.78 -0.12 -3.02
C SER A 86 -7.04 -0.17 -4.52
N LEU A 87 -8.29 -0.43 -4.89
CA LEU A 87 -8.74 -0.35 -6.27
C LEU A 87 -9.25 1.07 -6.56
N SER A 88 -8.78 1.68 -7.65
CA SER A 88 -9.31 2.97 -8.10
C SER A 88 -10.73 2.79 -8.67
N PRO A 89 -11.60 3.81 -8.64
CA PRO A 89 -12.91 3.76 -9.28
C PRO A 89 -12.82 3.43 -10.79
N VAL A 90 -11.75 3.87 -11.44
CA VAL A 90 -11.45 3.56 -12.84
C VAL A 90 -11.12 2.07 -13.00
N GLN A 91 -10.42 1.44 -12.05
CA GLN A 91 -10.21 -0.02 -12.04
C GLN A 91 -11.52 -0.78 -11.88
N VAL A 92 -12.36 -0.34 -10.95
CA VAL A 92 -13.67 -0.96 -10.73
C VAL A 92 -14.53 -0.85 -11.99
N LEU A 93 -14.51 0.31 -12.66
CA LEU A 93 -15.25 0.56 -13.88
C LEU A 93 -14.71 -0.27 -15.06
N LEU A 94 -13.40 -0.32 -15.27
CA LEU A 94 -12.78 -1.06 -16.37
C LEU A 94 -12.97 -2.57 -16.21
N VAL A 95 -12.85 -3.09 -14.98
CA VAL A 95 -13.21 -4.49 -14.70
C VAL A 95 -14.69 -4.74 -15.00
N SER A 96 -15.58 -3.83 -14.55
CA SER A 96 -17.03 -3.99 -14.78
C SER A 96 -17.42 -3.93 -16.26
N LEU A 97 -16.77 -3.06 -17.05
CA LEU A 97 -17.00 -2.92 -18.48
C LEU A 97 -16.55 -4.16 -19.26
N HIS A 98 -15.42 -4.77 -18.87
CA HIS A 98 -14.85 -5.90 -19.61
C HIS A 98 -15.42 -7.26 -19.20
N THR A 99 -15.83 -7.43 -17.94
CA THR A 99 -16.44 -8.69 -17.50
C THR A 99 -17.95 -8.75 -17.75
N GLY A 100 -18.59 -7.65 -18.20
CA GLY A 100 -20.04 -7.56 -18.37
C GLY A 100 -20.84 -7.70 -17.06
N PHE A 101 -20.15 -7.77 -15.92
CA PHE A 101 -20.73 -7.97 -14.60
C PHE A 101 -20.66 -6.66 -13.81
N ALA A 102 -21.83 -6.09 -13.51
CA ALA A 102 -21.93 -4.98 -12.59
C ALA A 102 -21.47 -5.42 -11.18
N ALA A 103 -20.41 -4.79 -10.69
CA ALA A 103 -19.98 -4.73 -9.28
C ALA A 103 -19.36 -5.97 -8.60
N ALA A 104 -19.44 -7.20 -9.12
CA ALA A 104 -18.97 -8.40 -8.41
C ALA A 104 -17.66 -9.07 -8.93
N GLY A 105 -17.04 -8.52 -9.98
CA GLY A 105 -16.06 -9.27 -10.78
C GLY A 105 -14.61 -9.32 -10.29
N TRP A 106 -14.18 -8.48 -9.33
CA TRP A 106 -12.74 -8.35 -9.00
C TRP A 106 -12.26 -9.30 -7.89
N GLU A 107 -13.15 -9.83 -7.06
CA GLU A 107 -12.81 -10.63 -5.88
C GLU A 107 -12.02 -11.91 -6.21
N PRO A 108 -12.37 -12.69 -7.25
CA PRO A 108 -11.61 -13.88 -7.63
C PRO A 108 -10.17 -13.54 -8.05
N TYR A 109 -9.97 -12.36 -8.64
CA TYR A 109 -8.66 -11.92 -9.11
C TYR A 109 -7.78 -11.39 -7.98
N LEU A 110 -8.34 -10.63 -7.03
CA LEU A 110 -7.59 -10.26 -5.82
C LEU A 110 -7.25 -11.47 -4.97
N TYR A 111 -8.13 -12.46 -4.92
CA TYR A 111 -7.81 -13.74 -4.28
C TYR A 111 -6.66 -14.45 -5.00
N SER A 112 -6.67 -14.49 -6.34
CA SER A 112 -5.61 -15.14 -7.12
C SER A 112 -4.26 -14.43 -7.02
N LEU A 113 -4.24 -13.10 -6.97
CA LEU A 113 -3.03 -12.28 -6.95
C LEU A 113 -2.47 -12.09 -5.53
N LEU A 114 -3.37 -11.75 -4.61
CA LEU A 114 -3.01 -11.33 -3.26
C LEU A 114 -3.64 -12.22 -2.18
N GLY A 115 -4.35 -13.32 -2.49
CA GLY A 115 -4.84 -14.25 -1.47
C GLY A 115 -5.87 -13.67 -0.49
N PHE A 116 -6.60 -12.61 -0.87
CA PHE A 116 -7.77 -12.13 -0.14
C PHE A 116 -8.84 -11.63 -1.11
N SER A 117 -10.10 -11.80 -0.74
CA SER A 117 -11.26 -11.33 -1.50
C SER A 117 -11.86 -10.03 -0.95
N ASN A 118 -11.56 -9.65 0.30
CA ASN A 118 -12.13 -8.46 0.93
C ASN A 118 -11.11 -7.32 1.03
N ILE A 119 -11.20 -6.30 0.16
CA ILE A 119 -10.34 -5.10 0.23
C ILE A 119 -10.47 -4.32 1.54
N HIS A 120 -11.61 -4.44 2.22
CA HIS A 120 -11.88 -3.81 3.50
C HIS A 120 -11.44 -4.66 4.69
N ASP A 121 -10.76 -5.79 4.46
CA ASP A 121 -10.12 -6.56 5.53
C ASP A 121 -9.14 -5.64 6.30
N PRO A 122 -9.22 -5.55 7.63
CA PRO A 122 -8.34 -4.70 8.41
C PRO A 122 -6.86 -5.07 8.28
N ARG A 123 -6.52 -6.30 7.88
CA ARG A 123 -5.14 -6.72 7.56
C ARG A 123 -4.62 -6.06 6.28
N ASN A 124 -5.50 -5.48 5.47
CA ASN A 124 -5.16 -4.67 4.30
C ASN A 124 -5.01 -3.17 4.65
N GLY A 125 -4.80 -2.81 5.91
CA GLY A 125 -4.53 -1.41 6.27
C GLY A 125 -3.66 -1.19 7.49
N LEU A 126 -3.24 0.07 7.63
CA LEU A 126 -2.42 0.58 8.74
C LEU A 126 -3.03 1.88 9.29
N LEU A 127 -2.77 2.13 10.57
CA LEU A 127 -3.06 3.39 11.26
C LEU A 127 -1.75 4.16 11.44
N LEU A 128 -1.56 5.20 10.63
CA LEU A 128 -0.32 5.98 10.56
C LEU A 128 -0.61 7.45 10.88
N PHE A 129 0.38 8.14 11.46
CA PHE A 129 0.34 9.59 11.57
C PHE A 129 0.24 10.20 10.15
N ALA A 130 -0.59 11.23 9.97
CA ALA A 130 -0.92 11.82 8.67
C ALA A 130 0.29 12.07 7.74
N PRO A 131 1.42 12.67 8.17
CA PRO A 131 2.60 12.83 7.32
C PRO A 131 3.20 11.50 6.86
N LEU A 132 3.26 10.47 7.73
CA LEU A 132 3.71 9.13 7.35
C LEU A 132 2.73 8.46 6.39
N ALA A 133 1.43 8.59 6.66
CA ALA A 133 0.38 8.06 5.79
C ALA A 133 0.43 8.68 4.40
N TYR A 134 0.79 9.97 4.32
CA TYR A 134 0.98 10.68 3.07
C TYR A 134 2.27 10.25 2.37
N ALA A 135 3.41 10.21 3.07
CA ALA A 135 4.68 9.74 2.50
C ALA A 135 4.60 8.29 1.98
N PHE A 136 3.89 7.42 2.71
CA PHE A 136 3.61 6.04 2.31
C PHE A 136 2.72 5.96 1.08
N ALA A 137 1.78 6.89 0.93
CA ALA A 137 0.90 7.06 -0.22
C ALA A 137 1.53 7.86 -1.37
N ASP A 138 2.77 8.34 -1.20
CA ASP A 138 3.61 8.99 -2.23
C ASP A 138 4.78 8.09 -2.69
N SER A 139 4.90 6.87 -2.14
CA SER A 139 6.03 5.95 -2.27
C SER A 139 7.37 6.51 -1.76
N ARG A 140 7.34 7.54 -0.92
CA ARG A 140 8.54 8.11 -0.29
C ARG A 140 9.07 7.20 0.81
N ILE A 141 8.19 6.37 1.40
CA ILE A 141 8.53 5.32 2.35
C ILE A 141 7.81 4.02 1.97
N CYS A 142 8.35 2.89 2.41
CA CYS A 142 7.66 1.61 2.40
C CYS A 142 7.94 0.82 3.68
N PHE A 143 7.30 -0.34 3.82
CA PHE A 143 7.58 -1.26 4.93
C PHE A 143 8.01 -2.62 4.40
N TYR A 144 9.10 -3.16 4.93
CA TYR A 144 9.60 -4.49 4.60
C TYR A 144 9.47 -5.46 5.77
N TYR A 145 9.41 -6.74 5.46
CA TYR A 145 9.26 -7.82 6.43
C TYR A 145 10.62 -8.36 6.85
N VAL A 146 10.89 -8.40 8.15
CA VAL A 146 12.05 -9.10 8.72
C VAL A 146 11.56 -10.09 9.76
N GLU A 147 12.22 -11.24 9.84
CA GLU A 147 12.07 -12.15 10.96
C GLU A 147 13.26 -11.99 11.90
N GLU A 148 13.00 -11.53 13.13
CA GLU A 148 14.03 -11.27 14.13
C GLU A 148 13.74 -12.08 15.37
N ALA A 149 14.65 -12.98 15.75
CA ALA A 149 14.45 -13.90 16.86
C ALA A 149 13.14 -14.70 16.79
N GLY A 150 12.70 -15.07 15.58
CA GLY A 150 11.44 -15.79 15.32
C GLY A 150 10.19 -14.90 15.34
N GLU A 151 10.33 -13.60 15.58
CA GLU A 151 9.21 -12.65 15.63
C GLU A 151 9.07 -11.86 14.32
N PRO A 152 7.86 -11.80 13.71
CA PRO A 152 7.63 -11.04 12.50
C PRO A 152 7.65 -9.54 12.78
N LYS A 153 8.59 -8.82 12.15
CA LYS A 153 8.72 -7.36 12.20
C LYS A 153 8.45 -6.75 10.83
N PHE A 154 7.84 -5.56 10.84
CA PHE A 154 7.63 -4.75 9.65
C PHE A 154 8.35 -3.42 9.85
N ARG A 155 9.47 -3.23 9.16
CA ARG A 155 10.36 -2.08 9.35
C ARG A 155 10.18 -1.06 8.24
N LEU A 156 10.23 0.22 8.59
CA LEU A 156 10.18 1.30 7.61
C LEU A 156 11.48 1.38 6.81
N GLU A 157 11.35 1.57 5.50
CA GLU A 157 12.45 1.97 4.61
C GLU A 157 12.12 3.35 4.03
N LEU A 158 13.04 4.30 4.19
CA LEU A 158 12.99 5.62 3.59
C LEU A 158 13.59 5.55 2.19
N LEU A 159 12.74 5.78 1.19
CA LEU A 159 13.12 5.74 -0.21
C LEU A 159 13.52 7.13 -0.74
N ASP A 160 12.92 8.19 -0.20
CA ASP A 160 13.23 9.58 -0.52
C ASP A 160 14.21 10.20 0.48
N ARG A 161 15.49 10.20 0.12
CA ARG A 161 16.57 10.73 0.97
C ARG A 161 16.47 12.23 1.22
N SER A 162 15.74 12.99 0.40
CA SER A 162 15.51 14.43 0.64
C SER A 162 14.70 14.69 1.92
N LEU A 163 14.05 13.68 2.47
CA LEU A 163 13.26 13.78 3.69
C LEU A 163 14.05 13.44 4.95
N THR A 164 15.30 12.98 4.85
CA THR A 164 16.07 12.44 5.98
C THR A 164 16.03 13.38 7.20
N ASP A 165 16.31 14.67 7.00
CA ASP A 165 16.35 15.67 8.08
C ASP A 165 15.02 16.42 8.26
N VAL A 166 13.96 16.01 7.57
CA VAL A 166 12.65 16.67 7.64
C VAL A 166 11.86 16.09 8.82
N LYS A 167 11.49 16.96 9.77
CA LYS A 167 10.55 16.61 10.85
C LYS A 167 9.19 16.21 10.30
N LEU A 168 8.56 15.22 10.93
CA LEU A 168 7.20 14.82 10.56
C LEU A 168 6.19 15.96 10.69
N TRP A 169 6.34 16.79 11.72
CA TRP A 169 5.45 17.94 11.93
C TRP A 169 5.62 19.01 10.87
N ASP A 170 6.85 19.40 10.53
CA ASP A 170 7.13 20.34 9.44
C ASP A 170 6.58 19.83 8.10
N TYR A 171 6.71 18.52 7.85
CA TYR A 171 6.14 17.89 6.67
C TYR A 171 4.60 17.99 6.67
N ALA A 172 3.97 17.77 7.82
CA ALA A 172 2.53 17.94 7.99
C ALA A 172 2.08 19.39 7.78
N GLU A 173 2.85 20.37 8.24
CA GLU A 173 2.58 21.80 8.02
C GLU A 173 2.64 22.15 6.52
N ARG A 174 3.75 21.84 5.85
CA ARG A 174 3.96 22.15 4.42
C ARG A 174 2.94 21.48 3.51
N ARG A 175 2.38 20.35 3.93
CA ARG A 175 1.38 19.57 3.17
C ARG A 175 -0.06 19.78 3.66
N HIS A 176 -0.29 20.72 4.58
CA HIS A 176 -1.61 21.02 5.14
C HIS A 176 -2.32 19.81 5.79
N LEU A 177 -1.57 18.94 6.47
CA LEU A 177 -2.03 17.70 7.12
C LEU A 177 -2.33 17.86 8.63
N ARG A 178 -2.13 19.06 9.19
CA ARG A 178 -2.28 19.33 10.63
C ARG A 178 -3.71 19.31 11.15
N ASN A 179 -4.72 19.36 10.28
CA ASN A 179 -6.13 19.35 10.66
C ASN A 179 -6.47 20.32 11.82
N ARG A 180 -5.95 21.57 11.75
CA ARG A 180 -6.10 22.64 12.75
C ARG A 180 -5.42 22.41 14.11
N HIS A 181 -4.54 21.42 14.23
CA HIS A 181 -3.73 21.21 15.43
C HIS A 181 -2.41 21.99 15.36
N GLU A 182 -1.96 22.45 16.52
CA GLU A 182 -0.66 23.07 16.75
C GLU A 182 0.35 22.05 17.29
N GLU A 183 1.64 22.35 17.17
CA GLU A 183 2.73 21.43 17.55
C GLU A 183 2.68 21.05 19.02
N GLN A 184 2.33 22.01 19.87
CA GLN A 184 2.24 21.85 21.32
C GLN A 184 1.07 20.95 21.75
N GLN A 185 0.14 20.66 20.85
CA GLN A 185 -1.06 19.84 21.12
C GLN A 185 -0.85 18.35 20.84
N ILE A 186 0.34 17.96 20.39
CA ILE A 186 0.69 16.57 20.09
C ILE A 186 1.86 16.08 20.94
N ASP A 187 2.07 14.78 20.91
CA ASP A 187 3.19 14.13 21.58
C ASP A 187 4.55 14.72 21.13
N SER A 188 5.43 15.02 22.10
CA SER A 188 6.70 15.71 21.85
C SER A 188 7.65 14.92 20.95
N TYR A 189 7.59 13.59 21.00
CA TYR A 189 8.35 12.73 20.09
C TYR A 189 7.78 12.82 18.67
N ALA A 190 6.46 12.77 18.49
CA ALA A 190 5.84 12.92 17.17
C ALA A 190 6.06 14.31 16.55
N ALA A 191 6.16 15.35 17.36
CA ALA A 191 6.47 16.72 16.92
C ALA A 191 7.91 16.83 16.37
N ASN A 192 8.88 16.18 17.03
CA ASN A 192 10.29 16.42 16.76
C ASN A 192 10.98 15.36 15.88
N VAL A 193 10.41 14.16 15.78
CA VAL A 193 11.04 13.07 15.02
C VAL A 193 11.09 13.37 13.52
N THR A 194 12.22 13.02 12.90
CA THR A 194 12.48 13.14 11.46
C THR A 194 12.18 11.84 10.71
N PHE A 195 12.07 11.89 9.38
CA PHE A 195 11.97 10.65 8.60
C PHE A 195 13.23 9.79 8.70
N GLY A 196 14.41 10.40 8.78
CA GLY A 196 15.69 9.71 8.89
C GLY A 196 15.79 8.87 10.17
N GLU A 197 15.36 9.43 11.31
CA GLU A 197 15.31 8.71 12.60
C GLU A 197 14.31 7.54 12.61
N LEU A 198 13.37 7.50 11.66
CA LEU A 198 12.41 6.41 11.53
C LEU A 198 12.90 5.30 10.60
N GLN A 199 14.04 5.48 9.92
CA GLN A 199 14.66 4.43 9.10
C GLN A 199 14.84 3.15 9.93
N GLY A 200 14.32 2.04 9.41
CA GLY A 200 14.37 0.75 10.07
C GLY A 200 13.44 0.60 11.27
N LYS A 201 12.69 1.64 11.69
CA LYS A 201 11.77 1.52 12.84
C LYS A 201 10.65 0.53 12.53
N ALA A 202 10.35 -0.36 13.47
CA ALA A 202 9.33 -1.37 13.32
C ALA A 202 7.93 -0.86 13.66
N LEU A 203 6.91 -1.33 12.94
CA LEU A 203 5.52 -1.22 13.36
C LEU A 203 5.30 -1.95 14.68
N VAL A 204 4.53 -1.32 15.57
CA VAL A 204 4.20 -1.82 16.90
C VAL A 204 2.74 -2.27 16.94
N PHE A 205 2.54 -3.53 17.32
CA PHE A 205 1.24 -4.17 17.48
C PHE A 205 1.04 -4.52 18.95
N GLU A 206 -0.18 -4.33 19.47
CA GLU A 206 -0.52 -4.70 20.85
C GLU A 206 -0.66 -6.21 21.01
N ASP A 207 -1.32 -6.86 20.06
CA ASP A 207 -1.48 -8.31 20.00
C ASP A 207 -0.54 -8.91 18.96
N ALA A 208 0.16 -10.00 19.29
CA ALA A 208 1.00 -10.77 18.39
C ALA A 208 0.22 -11.38 17.20
N SER A 209 -1.07 -11.66 17.38
CA SER A 209 -1.95 -12.25 16.37
C SER A 209 -2.39 -11.25 15.29
N CYS A 210 -2.42 -9.96 15.63
CA CYS A 210 -2.90 -8.90 14.73
C CYS A 210 -1.75 -8.39 13.85
N ARG A 211 -1.69 -8.89 12.61
CA ARG A 211 -0.67 -8.48 11.62
C ARG A 211 -1.29 -8.16 10.25
N PRO A 212 -0.76 -7.13 9.56
CA PRO A 212 -1.13 -6.85 8.17
C PRO A 212 -0.73 -8.01 7.26
N PHE A 213 -1.34 -8.06 6.07
CA PHE A 213 -0.99 -9.05 5.06
C PHE A 213 0.44 -8.79 4.55
N LYS A 214 1.37 -9.72 4.87
CA LYS A 214 2.78 -9.68 4.41
C LYS A 214 2.88 -9.42 2.91
N ARG A 215 2.06 -10.11 2.11
CA ARG A 215 2.01 -9.95 0.64
C ARG A 215 1.60 -8.56 0.16
N CYS A 216 0.68 -7.89 0.86
CA CYS A 216 0.24 -6.54 0.48
C CYS A 216 1.33 -5.52 0.78
N LEU A 217 1.99 -5.65 1.93
CA LEU A 217 3.14 -4.81 2.27
C LEU A 217 4.28 -5.02 1.29
N ARG A 218 4.58 -6.28 0.94
CA ARG A 218 5.59 -6.59 -0.07
C ARG A 218 5.24 -5.97 -1.42
N PHE A 219 4.02 -6.16 -1.88
CA PHE A 219 3.54 -5.58 -3.13
C PHE A 219 3.70 -4.06 -3.12
N GLN A 220 3.25 -3.39 -2.06
CA GLN A 220 3.42 -1.94 -1.91
C GLN A 220 4.89 -1.54 -1.90
N ALA A 221 5.76 -2.28 -1.21
CA ALA A 221 7.18 -2.00 -1.14
C ALA A 221 7.88 -2.14 -2.50
N THR A 222 7.57 -3.19 -3.26
CA THR A 222 8.07 -3.38 -4.63
C THR A 222 7.71 -2.18 -5.52
N GLN A 223 6.46 -1.74 -5.45
CA GLN A 223 5.98 -0.62 -6.27
C GLN A 223 6.57 0.71 -5.83
N ALA A 224 6.73 0.89 -4.52
CA ALA A 224 7.36 2.10 -3.99
C ALA A 224 8.83 2.20 -4.41
N VAL A 225 9.57 1.09 -4.40
CA VAL A 225 10.96 1.03 -4.87
C VAL A 225 11.06 1.34 -6.37
N ARG A 226 10.17 0.80 -7.20
CA ARG A 226 10.13 1.11 -8.65
C ARG A 226 9.97 2.61 -8.89
N ARG A 227 8.96 3.21 -8.26
CA ARG A 227 8.72 4.65 -8.32
C ARG A 227 9.91 5.46 -7.80
N ALA A 228 10.53 5.05 -6.70
CA ALA A 228 11.69 5.75 -6.16
C ALA A 228 12.90 5.73 -7.12
N LYS A 229 13.08 4.64 -7.88
CA LYS A 229 14.10 4.56 -8.94
C LYS A 229 13.77 5.48 -10.12
N GLU A 230 12.52 5.48 -10.59
CA GLU A 230 12.05 6.38 -11.66
C GLU A 230 12.25 7.85 -11.30
N GLN A 231 11.95 8.21 -10.05
CA GLN A 231 12.10 9.57 -9.52
C GLN A 231 13.54 9.90 -9.09
N ARG A 232 14.48 8.96 -9.23
CA ARG A 232 15.90 9.11 -8.85
C ARG A 232 16.10 9.53 -7.38
N TRP A 233 15.23 9.03 -6.50
CA TRP A 233 15.33 9.25 -5.05
C TRP A 233 16.36 8.33 -4.40
N LEU A 234 16.61 7.17 -5.02
CA LEU A 234 17.58 6.19 -4.57
C LEU A 234 18.91 6.36 -5.32
N PRO A 235 20.05 6.15 -4.64
CA PRO A 235 21.35 6.03 -5.29
C PRO A 235 21.38 4.94 -6.36
N ALA A 236 22.25 5.09 -7.36
CA ALA A 236 22.38 4.12 -8.45
C ALA A 236 22.87 2.74 -7.98
N ASP A 237 23.67 2.72 -6.91
CA ASP A 237 24.21 1.55 -6.23
C ASP A 237 23.29 1.07 -5.08
N TRP A 238 22.10 1.65 -4.93
CA TRP A 238 21.17 1.23 -3.88
C TRP A 238 20.77 -0.22 -4.07
N THR A 239 21.13 -1.05 -3.08
CA THR A 239 20.69 -2.43 -2.99
C THR A 239 19.46 -2.51 -2.09
N PRO A 240 18.40 -3.22 -2.51
CA PRO A 240 17.29 -3.49 -1.61
C PRO A 240 17.78 -4.27 -0.39
N SER A 241 17.30 -3.89 0.79
CA SER A 241 17.45 -4.70 2.01
C SER A 241 17.08 -6.15 1.67
N GLY A 242 17.85 -7.15 2.12
CA GLY A 242 17.56 -8.57 1.83
C GLY A 242 16.13 -9.00 2.20
N ALA A 243 15.52 -8.25 3.11
CA ALA A 243 14.14 -8.34 3.56
C ALA A 243 13.06 -7.84 2.57
N LEU A 244 13.43 -7.04 1.56
CA LEU A 244 12.59 -6.76 0.38
C LEU A 244 12.65 -7.92 -0.62
N SER A 245 13.67 -8.77 -0.54
CA SER A 245 13.88 -9.99 -1.32
C SER A 245 13.36 -11.22 -0.56
N CYS A 246 12.06 -11.29 -0.30
CA CYS A 246 11.48 -12.44 0.40
C CYS A 246 10.42 -13.15 -0.44
N SER A 247 10.83 -14.15 -1.22
CA SER A 247 9.91 -15.23 -1.57
C SER A 247 10.52 -16.60 -1.32
N PRO A 248 9.70 -17.59 -0.94
CA PRO A 248 9.89 -18.96 -1.38
C PRO A 248 9.79 -18.98 -2.92
N GLY A 249 10.70 -19.68 -3.61
CA GLY A 249 10.91 -19.61 -5.07
C GLY A 249 9.64 -19.51 -5.92
N HIS A 250 8.59 -20.28 -5.62
CA HIS A 250 7.35 -20.29 -6.41
C HIS A 250 6.48 -19.03 -6.33
N ALA A 251 6.48 -18.31 -5.21
CA ALA A 251 5.75 -17.03 -5.11
C ALA A 251 6.57 -15.87 -5.73
N GLN A 252 7.91 -16.01 -5.74
CA GLN A 252 8.78 -15.11 -6.49
C GLN A 252 8.49 -15.26 -7.97
N GLU A 253 8.52 -16.48 -8.48
CA GLU A 253 8.32 -16.78 -9.90
C GLU A 253 6.96 -16.30 -10.38
N ARG A 254 5.88 -16.48 -9.62
CA ARG A 254 4.55 -15.97 -10.02
C ARG A 254 4.47 -14.45 -9.99
N LEU A 255 5.09 -13.80 -9.01
CA LEU A 255 5.12 -12.34 -8.93
C LEU A 255 6.06 -11.75 -9.99
N ASP A 256 7.25 -12.31 -10.18
CA ASP A 256 8.27 -11.88 -11.13
C ASP A 256 7.85 -12.19 -12.58
N ALA A 257 7.23 -13.35 -12.85
CA ALA A 257 6.62 -13.62 -14.16
C ALA A 257 5.49 -12.64 -14.45
N TRP A 258 4.68 -12.30 -13.45
CA TRP A 258 3.66 -11.27 -13.58
C TRP A 258 4.26 -9.87 -13.77
N LEU A 259 5.34 -9.53 -13.06
CA LEU A 259 6.05 -8.25 -13.16
C LEU A 259 6.77 -8.11 -14.51
N THR A 260 7.34 -9.19 -15.03
CA THR A 260 8.04 -9.27 -16.33
C THR A 260 7.04 -9.20 -17.47
N PHE A 261 5.93 -9.94 -17.37
CA PHE A 261 4.83 -9.85 -18.32
C PHE A 261 4.17 -8.46 -18.35
N ALA A 262 4.20 -7.74 -17.22
CA ALA A 262 3.77 -6.35 -17.17
C ALA A 262 4.73 -5.39 -17.87
N ASP A 263 6.05 -5.58 -17.75
CA ASP A 263 7.04 -4.75 -18.46
C ASP A 263 7.04 -4.99 -19.98
N GLU A 264 6.76 -6.21 -20.43
CA GLU A 264 6.73 -6.58 -21.87
C GLU A 264 5.42 -6.18 -22.57
N ALA A 265 4.35 -5.87 -21.83
CA ALA A 265 3.08 -5.44 -22.37
C ALA A 265 3.18 -3.97 -22.85
N SER A 266 3.66 -3.78 -24.09
CA SER A 266 3.66 -2.48 -24.76
C SER A 266 2.25 -1.88 -24.77
N ILE A 267 2.16 -0.60 -24.38
CA ILE A 267 0.93 0.19 -24.47
C ILE A 267 0.56 0.26 -25.95
N PRO A 268 -0.60 -0.25 -26.39
CA PRO A 268 -1.08 0.06 -27.74
C PRO A 268 -1.34 1.57 -27.78
N ASP A 269 -0.79 2.26 -28.78
CA ASP A 269 -1.09 3.66 -29.01
C ASP A 269 -2.61 3.84 -29.05
N LEU A 270 -3.13 4.58 -28.07
CA LEU A 270 -4.57 4.84 -27.90
C LEU A 270 -5.13 5.83 -28.95
N ASP A 271 -4.31 6.18 -29.94
CA ASP A 271 -4.64 7.16 -30.98
C ASP A 271 -5.16 6.52 -32.28
N SER A 272 -5.22 5.19 -32.39
CA SER A 272 -5.58 4.52 -33.66
C SER A 272 -7.03 4.02 -33.80
N GLU A 273 -7.93 4.34 -32.87
CA GLU A 273 -9.36 3.92 -32.96
C GLU A 273 -10.36 5.11 -32.96
N PHE A 274 -9.90 6.29 -33.39
CA PHE A 274 -10.78 7.41 -33.76
C PHE A 274 -10.45 7.94 -35.15
N GLU A 275 -10.58 7.09 -36.17
CA GLU A 275 -10.87 7.49 -37.56
C GLU A 275 -11.97 6.59 -38.15
#